data_AF-A0A7M7PMQ3-F1
#
_entry.id   AF-A0A7M7PMQ3-F1
#
_cell.length_a   1.000
_cell.length_b   1.000
_cell.length_c   1.000
_cell.angle_alpha   90.00
_cell.angle_beta   90.00
_cell.angle_gamma   90.00
#
_symmetry.space_group_name_H-M   'P 1'
#
loop_
_entity.id
_entity.type
_entity.pdbx_description
1 polymer ?
#
loop_
_entity_poly.entity_id
_entity_poly.type
_entity_poly.pdbx_seq_one_letter_code
_entity_poly.pdbx_strand_id
1 'polypeptide(L)'
;MSWLSGYVTGLQITRSAIYLSVMWHDGTLGVAYYSTETAEIYIMNDTMETNNYSLLKKVCHQLQPCCVIASSKADERLLLMLRDLGGVDSCFGASEVLPEDTGNQRIDVQLLPSLDFFPGMLPPQDAAHSTAETPGSDAARTPSSGSA
;
A
#
# COMPACT_ATOMS: atom_id res chain seq x y z
N MET A 1 8.98 56.72 -26.81
CA MET A 1 9.90 55.93 -25.96
C MET A 1 9.13 54.72 -25.50
N SER A 2 9.29 53.61 -26.21
CA SER A 2 8.58 52.35 -25.97
C SER A 2 9.43 51.48 -25.03
N TRP A 3 8.86 51.09 -23.90
CA TRP A 3 9.39 50.02 -23.05
C TRP A 3 8.28 48.98 -22.88
N LEU A 4 8.15 48.11 -23.88
CA LEU A 4 7.50 46.81 -23.68
C LEU A 4 8.57 45.79 -23.30
N SER A 5 8.11 44.79 -22.53
CA SER A 5 8.70 43.46 -22.44
C SER A 5 9.80 43.26 -21.39
N GLY A 6 9.35 43.02 -20.15
CA GLY A 6 10.06 42.19 -19.19
C GLY A 6 9.34 40.85 -19.08
N TYR A 7 9.93 39.83 -19.69
CA TYR A 7 9.44 38.46 -19.79
C TYR A 7 9.01 37.88 -18.43
N VAL A 8 7.75 37.44 -18.32
CA VAL A 8 7.36 36.42 -17.32
C VAL A 8 7.72 35.06 -17.92
N THR A 9 9.02 34.77 -18.01
CA THR A 9 9.52 33.39 -18.26
C THR A 9 9.77 32.75 -16.91
N GLY A 10 8.70 32.32 -16.28
CA GLY A 10 8.75 31.60 -15.01
C GLY A 10 7.60 30.63 -14.84
N LEU A 11 6.94 30.23 -15.93
CA LEU A 11 6.09 29.05 -15.89
C LEU A 11 7.03 27.85 -16.00
N GLN A 12 7.60 27.43 -14.86
CA GLN A 12 8.04 26.04 -14.75
C GLN A 12 6.80 25.22 -15.09
N ILE A 13 6.78 24.65 -16.29
CA ILE A 13 5.89 23.54 -16.61
C ILE A 13 6.19 22.52 -15.52
N THR A 14 5.31 22.43 -14.52
CA THR A 14 5.41 21.40 -13.50
C THR A 14 5.35 20.09 -14.27
N ARG A 15 6.49 19.41 -14.40
CA ARG A 15 6.52 18.06 -14.97
C ARG A 15 5.47 17.26 -14.20
N SER A 16 4.53 16.65 -14.94
CA SER A 16 3.56 15.73 -14.37
C SER A 16 4.32 14.67 -13.58
N ALA A 17 4.10 14.67 -12.27
CA ALA A 17 4.75 13.82 -11.29
C ALA A 17 3.71 12.93 -10.63
N ILE A 18 4.05 11.65 -10.50
CA ILE A 18 3.22 10.62 -9.87
C ILE A 18 3.88 10.17 -8.58
N TYR A 19 3.15 10.28 -7.48
CA TYR A 19 3.56 9.77 -6.16
C TYR A 19 2.76 8.50 -5.89
N LEU A 20 3.46 7.38 -5.75
CA LEU A 20 2.85 6.07 -5.50
C LEU A 20 2.93 5.74 -4.02
N SER A 21 1.83 5.30 -3.42
CA SER A 21 1.80 4.69 -2.09
C SER A 21 1.51 3.20 -2.23
N VAL A 22 2.24 2.39 -1.46
CA VAL A 22 2.15 0.93 -1.53
C VAL A 22 1.99 0.33 -0.14
N MET A 23 1.09 -0.64 -0.06
CA MET A 23 0.89 -1.49 1.11
C MET A 23 0.81 -2.95 0.66
N TRP A 24 1.51 -3.84 1.36
CA TRP A 24 1.36 -5.28 1.17
C TRP A 24 1.07 -5.94 2.51
N HIS A 25 0.05 -6.79 2.55
CA HIS A 25 -0.37 -7.49 3.75
C HIS A 25 -1.13 -8.76 3.40
N ASP A 26 -0.83 -9.86 4.09
CA ASP A 26 -1.48 -11.15 3.93
C ASP A 26 -1.62 -11.58 2.45
N GLY A 27 -0.53 -11.46 1.70
CA GLY A 27 -0.47 -11.79 0.27
C GLY A 27 -1.16 -10.79 -0.66
N THR A 28 -1.84 -9.78 -0.13
CA THR A 28 -2.61 -8.80 -0.91
C THR A 28 -1.86 -7.48 -1.01
N LEU A 29 -1.87 -6.90 -2.22
CA LEU A 29 -1.25 -5.61 -2.52
C LEU A 29 -2.34 -4.54 -2.68
N GLY A 30 -2.23 -3.50 -1.86
CA GLY A 30 -2.96 -2.25 -1.97
C GLY A 30 -2.07 -1.15 -2.54
N VAL A 31 -2.62 -0.37 -3.47
CA VAL A 31 -1.89 0.71 -4.15
C VAL A 31 -2.78 1.93 -4.29
N ALA A 32 -2.22 3.11 -4.04
CA ALA A 32 -2.82 4.38 -4.41
C ALA A 32 -1.76 5.29 -5.05
N TYR A 33 -2.13 6.14 -6.00
CA TYR A 33 -1.21 7.15 -6.52
C TYR A 33 -1.86 8.51 -6.64
N TYR A 34 -1.07 9.56 -6.41
CA TYR A 34 -1.45 10.95 -6.60
C TYR A 34 -0.81 11.49 -7.88
N SER A 35 -1.63 12.06 -8.76
CA SER A 35 -1.17 12.76 -9.95
C SER A 35 -1.16 14.27 -9.72
N THR A 36 0.00 14.89 -9.86
CA THR A 36 0.13 16.36 -9.76
C THR A 36 -0.49 17.09 -10.95
N GLU A 37 -0.69 16.42 -12.08
CA GLU A 37 -1.31 16.99 -13.28
C GLU A 37 -2.83 17.13 -13.12
N THR A 38 -3.49 16.12 -12.56
CA THR A 38 -4.95 16.13 -12.36
C THR A 38 -5.36 16.54 -10.95
N ALA A 39 -4.41 16.56 -10.00
CA ALA A 39 -4.67 16.73 -8.57
C ALA A 39 -5.63 15.67 -8.00
N GLU A 40 -5.62 14.46 -8.58
CA GLU A 40 -6.48 13.36 -8.18
C GLU A 40 -5.67 12.23 -7.53
N ILE A 41 -6.33 11.52 -6.61
CA ILE A 41 -5.85 10.27 -6.02
C ILE A 41 -6.61 9.12 -6.68
N TYR A 42 -5.86 8.18 -7.23
CA TYR A 42 -6.40 6.95 -7.81
C TYR A 42 -6.04 5.79 -6.90
N ILE A 43 -7.02 4.92 -6.64
CA ILE A 43 -6.86 3.78 -5.74
C ILE A 43 -7.11 2.52 -6.55
N MET A 44 -6.19 1.57 -6.47
CA MET A 44 -6.36 0.24 -7.03
C MET A 44 -7.05 -0.66 -6.01
N ASN A 45 -7.99 -1.49 -6.46
CA ASN A 45 -8.56 -2.51 -5.58
C ASN A 45 -7.46 -3.46 -5.08
N ASP A 46 -7.58 -3.85 -3.82
CA ASP A 46 -6.72 -4.83 -3.19
C ASP A 46 -6.68 -6.11 -4.02
N THR A 47 -5.47 -6.47 -4.47
CA THR A 47 -5.27 -7.56 -5.43
C THR A 47 -4.22 -8.53 -4.91
N MET A 48 -4.45 -9.82 -5.11
CA MET A 48 -3.46 -10.85 -4.78
C MET A 48 -2.13 -10.59 -5.49
N GLU A 49 -1.05 -10.61 -4.72
CA GLU A 49 0.30 -10.40 -5.23
C GLU A 49 1.13 -11.68 -5.08
N THR A 50 2.05 -11.82 -6.02
CA THR A 50 3.02 -12.90 -6.09
C THR A 50 4.22 -12.64 -5.18
N ASN A 51 4.91 -13.70 -4.74
CA ASN A 51 6.15 -13.58 -3.94
C ASN A 51 7.25 -12.73 -4.60
N ASN A 52 7.20 -12.55 -5.92
CA ASN A 52 8.18 -11.78 -6.69
C ASN A 52 7.76 -10.32 -6.95
N TYR A 53 6.64 -9.88 -6.37
CA TYR A 53 6.04 -8.55 -6.53
C TYR A 53 5.83 -8.16 -8.01
N SER A 54 5.36 -9.11 -8.82
CA SER A 54 5.23 -8.91 -10.27
C SER A 54 4.15 -7.91 -10.65
N LEU A 55 3.06 -7.80 -9.88
CA LEU A 55 2.03 -6.80 -10.10
C LEU A 55 2.57 -5.39 -9.76
N LEU A 56 3.21 -5.23 -8.59
CA LEU A 56 3.82 -3.98 -8.19
C LEU A 56 4.89 -3.49 -9.19
N LYS A 57 5.75 -4.39 -9.68
CA LYS A 57 6.73 -4.05 -10.73
C LYS A 57 6.06 -3.54 -12.00
N LYS A 58 4.94 -4.14 -12.42
CA LYS A 58 4.16 -3.67 -13.58
C LYS A 58 3.54 -2.30 -13.31
N VAL A 59 3.00 -2.07 -12.12
CA VAL A 59 2.46 -0.77 -11.71
C VAL A 59 3.54 0.31 -11.77
N CYS A 60 4.72 0.06 -11.19
CA CYS A 60 5.85 0.99 -11.26
C CYS A 60 6.29 1.25 -12.71
N HIS A 61 6.31 0.22 -13.55
CA HIS A 61 6.67 0.36 -14.97
C HIS A 61 5.65 1.18 -15.76
N GLN A 62 4.35 1.02 -15.49
CA GLN A 62 3.29 1.74 -16.19
C GLN A 62 3.18 3.20 -15.73
N LEU A 63 3.24 3.43 -14.42
CA LEU A 63 3.05 4.75 -13.83
C LEU A 63 4.32 5.60 -13.86
N GLN A 64 5.50 4.98 -13.92
CA GLN A 64 6.80 5.64 -13.79
C GLN A 64 6.82 6.66 -12.65
N PRO A 65 6.51 6.23 -11.41
CA PRO A 65 6.38 7.16 -10.29
C PRO A 65 7.71 7.84 -10.00
N CYS A 66 7.66 9.12 -9.64
CA CYS A 66 8.85 9.84 -9.21
C CYS A 66 9.26 9.45 -7.79
N CYS A 67 8.28 9.05 -6.96
CA CYS A 67 8.48 8.65 -5.57
C CYS A 67 7.51 7.53 -5.20
N VAL A 68 8.02 6.54 -4.46
CA VAL A 68 7.27 5.44 -3.88
C VAL A 68 7.31 5.55 -2.36
N ILE A 69 6.13 5.62 -1.76
CA ILE A 69 5.91 5.85 -0.35
C ILE A 69 5.41 4.56 0.28
N ALA A 70 6.10 4.09 1.32
CA ALA A 70 5.70 2.93 2.09
C ALA A 70 5.87 3.19 3.59
N SER A 71 5.23 2.36 4.42
CA SER A 71 5.45 2.40 5.85
C SER A 71 6.84 1.83 6.16
N SER A 72 7.56 2.48 7.09
CA SER A 72 8.78 1.92 7.68
C SER A 72 8.55 0.58 8.43
N LYS A 73 7.30 0.25 8.75
CA LYS A 73 6.87 -1.01 9.39
C LYS A 73 6.36 -2.06 8.40
N ALA A 74 6.46 -1.81 7.10
CA ALA A 74 6.06 -2.77 6.08
C ALA A 74 6.88 -4.07 6.18
N ASP A 75 6.35 -5.15 5.58
CA ASP A 75 7.04 -6.43 5.52
C ASP A 75 8.45 -6.30 4.94
N GLU A 76 9.41 -7.00 5.55
CA GLU A 76 10.83 -6.93 5.18
C GLU A 76 11.05 -7.26 3.70
N ARG A 77 10.28 -8.19 3.13
CA ARG A 77 10.37 -8.54 1.71
C ARG A 77 9.95 -7.40 0.81
N LEU A 78 8.90 -6.66 1.19
CA LEU A 78 8.48 -5.48 0.46
C LEU A 78 9.57 -4.41 0.54
N LEU A 79 10.13 -4.17 1.74
CA LEU A 79 11.19 -3.18 1.93
C LEU A 79 12.45 -3.49 1.11
N LEU A 80 12.88 -4.76 1.06
CA LEU A 80 14.00 -5.21 0.23
C LEU A 80 13.72 -4.96 -1.26
N MET A 81 12.53 -5.33 -1.73
CA MET A 81 12.14 -5.13 -3.13
C MET A 81 12.06 -3.64 -3.50
N LEU A 82 11.56 -2.79 -2.60
CA LEU A 82 11.54 -1.34 -2.81
C LEU A 82 12.96 -0.75 -2.86
N ARG A 83 13.90 -1.24 -2.05
CA ARG A 83 15.32 -0.84 -2.14
C ARG A 83 15.95 -1.22 -3.48
N ASP A 84 15.63 -2.42 -3.99
CA ASP A 84 16.08 -2.85 -5.31
C ASP A 84 15.52 -1.95 -6.42
N LEU A 85 14.28 -1.46 -6.27
CA LEU A 85 13.66 -0.50 -7.20
C LEU A 85 14.30 0.90 -7.15
N GLY A 86 14.70 1.36 -5.97
CA GLY A 86 15.34 2.68 -5.80
C GLY A 86 16.79 2.74 -6.28
N GLY A 87 17.35 1.61 -6.69
CA GLY A 87 18.78 1.42 -6.81
C GLY A 87 19.38 1.23 -5.41
N VAL A 88 20.22 0.20 -5.28
CA VAL A 88 21.08 -0.01 -4.12
C VAL A 88 21.73 1.33 -3.79
N ASP A 89 21.36 1.93 -2.65
CA ASP A 89 21.97 3.07 -1.92
C ASP A 89 20.95 4.06 -1.29
N SER A 90 19.64 3.88 -1.47
CA SER A 90 18.63 4.69 -0.76
C SER A 90 18.36 4.20 0.68
N CYS A 91 19.41 3.97 1.47
CA CYS A 91 19.30 3.81 2.92
C CYS A 91 20.19 4.85 3.59
N PHE A 92 19.57 5.84 4.24
CA PHE A 92 20.20 6.72 5.24
C PHE A 92 21.58 7.29 4.87
N GLY A 93 21.57 8.38 4.10
CA GLY A 93 22.61 9.42 4.19
C GLY A 93 24.06 8.94 4.14
N ALA A 94 24.48 8.33 3.04
CA ALA A 94 25.90 8.33 2.66
C ALA A 94 26.02 8.32 1.13
N SER A 95 26.53 9.43 0.61
CA SER A 95 26.96 9.59 -0.78
C SER A 95 28.25 8.81 -0.98
N GLU A 96 28.24 7.78 -1.82
CA GLU A 96 29.46 7.24 -2.43
C GLU A 96 29.19 7.02 -3.93
N VAL A 97 30.17 7.39 -4.74
CA VAL A 97 30.07 7.64 -6.18
C VAL A 97 30.37 6.36 -6.99
N LEU A 98 29.72 6.24 -8.15
CA LEU A 98 30.07 5.47 -9.39
C LEU A 98 29.17 4.25 -9.72
N PRO A 99 29.09 3.79 -11.00
CA PRO A 99 29.42 4.44 -12.27
C PRO A 99 28.16 4.71 -13.13
N GLU A 100 28.24 5.71 -13.99
CA GLU A 100 27.26 6.02 -15.03
C GLU A 100 27.31 4.95 -16.14
N ASP A 101 26.23 4.17 -16.34
CA ASP A 101 25.75 3.74 -17.67
C ASP A 101 24.46 2.88 -17.57
N THR A 102 23.31 3.51 -17.34
CA THR A 102 22.03 3.15 -18.00
C THR A 102 21.02 4.24 -17.64
N GLY A 103 20.29 4.76 -18.63
CA GLY A 103 19.23 5.77 -18.45
C GLY A 103 17.99 5.30 -17.68
N ASN A 104 18.17 4.49 -16.63
CA ASN A 104 17.12 4.03 -15.76
C ASN A 104 16.90 5.12 -14.70
N GLN A 105 15.83 5.89 -14.86
CA GLN A 105 15.37 6.86 -13.88
C GLN A 105 15.15 6.13 -12.54
N ARG A 106 16.06 6.35 -11.58
CA ARG A 106 15.94 5.76 -10.24
C ARG A 106 14.69 6.33 -9.57
N ILE A 107 13.84 5.46 -9.06
CA ILE A 107 12.62 5.85 -8.35
C ILE A 107 13.00 6.20 -6.92
N ASP A 108 12.60 7.39 -6.43
CA ASP A 108 12.82 7.73 -5.03
C ASP A 108 11.93 6.85 -4.13
N VAL A 109 12.46 6.38 -2.99
CA VAL A 109 11.71 5.52 -2.06
C VAL A 109 11.70 6.17 -0.70
N GLN A 110 10.51 6.60 -0.27
CA GLN A 110 10.30 7.27 1.01
C GLN A 110 9.59 6.34 2.00
N LEU A 111 10.28 6.02 3.09
CA LEU A 111 9.70 5.29 4.21
C LEU A 111 9.18 6.27 5.26
N LEU A 112 7.87 6.25 5.53
CA LEU A 112 7.27 7.13 6.52
C LEU A 112 7.36 6.49 7.93
N PRO A 113 7.99 7.17 8.91
CA PRO A 113 7.98 6.74 10.29
C PRO A 113 6.60 6.97 10.90
N SER A 114 6.12 6.03 11.71
CA SER A 114 4.88 6.12 12.52
C SER A 114 3.54 5.92 11.79
N LEU A 115 3.51 5.70 10.47
CA LEU A 115 2.29 5.20 9.82
C LEU A 115 2.19 3.68 9.99
N ASP A 116 1.24 3.22 10.78
CA ASP A 116 0.73 1.85 10.67
C ASP A 116 -0.49 1.89 9.74
N PHE A 117 -0.35 1.31 8.55
CA PHE A 117 -1.51 1.05 7.69
C PHE A 117 -2.40 -0.08 8.26
N PHE A 118 -1.94 -0.73 9.34
CA PHE A 118 -2.66 -1.73 10.11
C PHE A 118 -3.19 -1.08 11.38
N PRO A 119 -4.41 -0.50 11.37
CA PRO A 119 -5.08 -0.25 12.63
C PRO A 119 -5.27 -1.62 13.26
N GLY A 120 -4.55 -1.86 14.37
CA GLY A 120 -4.61 -3.11 15.10
C GLY A 120 -6.07 -3.54 15.23
N MET A 121 -6.37 -4.72 14.68
CA MET A 121 -7.54 -5.55 14.94
C MET A 121 -8.32 -5.01 16.14
N LEU A 122 -9.46 -4.35 15.87
CA LEU A 122 -10.39 -3.99 16.94
C LEU A 122 -10.56 -5.23 17.81
N PRO A 123 -10.39 -5.12 19.14
CA PRO A 123 -10.62 -6.26 20.01
C PRO A 123 -12.02 -6.81 19.69
N PRO A 124 -12.20 -8.15 19.63
CA PRO A 124 -13.51 -8.72 19.39
C PRO A 124 -14.48 -8.09 20.38
N GLN A 125 -15.49 -7.38 19.87
CA GLN A 125 -16.52 -6.80 20.72
C GLN A 125 -17.16 -7.97 21.45
N ASP A 126 -17.02 -7.96 22.78
CA ASP A 126 -17.55 -8.99 23.65
C ASP A 126 -18.96 -9.34 23.23
N ALA A 127 -19.18 -10.63 22.93
CA ALA A 127 -20.50 -11.22 22.81
C ALA A 127 -21.16 -11.21 24.20
N ALA A 128 -21.53 -10.03 24.68
CA ALA A 128 -22.27 -9.81 25.89
C ALA A 128 -23.70 -9.40 25.52
N HIS A 129 -24.65 -10.17 26.08
CA HIS A 129 -26.10 -10.00 26.11
C HIS A 129 -26.92 -10.48 24.90
N SER A 130 -27.47 -11.68 25.04
CA SER A 130 -28.92 -11.76 25.27
C SER A 130 -29.29 -13.05 26.01
N THR A 131 -29.48 -12.93 27.33
CA THR A 131 -30.30 -13.82 28.14
C THR A 131 -31.77 -13.52 27.84
N ALA A 132 -32.51 -14.50 27.33
CA ALA A 132 -33.97 -14.49 27.37
C ALA A 132 -34.51 -15.94 27.43
N GLU A 133 -34.71 -16.37 28.67
CA GLU A 133 -35.78 -17.21 29.25
C GLU A 133 -36.56 -18.23 28.39
N THR A 134 -36.66 -19.43 28.97
CA THR A 134 -37.52 -20.59 28.61
C THR A 134 -39.01 -20.29 28.88
N PRO A 135 -39.99 -21.06 28.35
CA PRO A 135 -40.52 -22.17 29.17
C PRO A 135 -41.05 -23.42 28.43
N GLY A 136 -40.77 -24.59 29.02
CA GLY A 136 -41.67 -25.74 29.26
C GLY A 136 -42.51 -26.39 28.16
N SER A 137 -42.34 -27.71 27.99
CA SER A 137 -43.47 -28.66 27.84
C SER A 137 -43.00 -30.12 27.96
N ASP A 138 -43.69 -30.84 28.83
CA ASP A 138 -43.65 -32.27 29.13
C ASP A 138 -43.60 -33.21 27.92
N ALA A 139 -42.95 -34.38 28.09
CA ALA A 139 -43.63 -35.67 28.29
C ALA A 139 -42.75 -36.86 27.90
N ALA A 140 -42.55 -37.75 28.86
CA ALA A 140 -41.94 -39.05 28.72
C ALA A 140 -42.76 -40.02 27.85
N ARG A 141 -42.08 -40.85 27.03
CA ARG A 141 -42.38 -42.30 26.88
C ARG A 141 -41.38 -43.01 25.96
N THR A 142 -40.60 -43.92 26.54
CA THR A 142 -40.15 -45.19 25.96
C THR A 142 -41.37 -46.14 25.77
N PRO A 143 -41.31 -47.35 25.14
CA PRO A 143 -40.16 -48.21 24.84
C PRO A 143 -40.20 -48.97 23.49
N SER A 144 -39.18 -49.80 23.22
CA SER A 144 -39.29 -51.24 22.82
C SER A 144 -38.29 -51.66 21.73
N SER A 145 -37.32 -52.51 22.09
CA SER A 145 -36.89 -53.62 21.22
C SER A 145 -36.26 -54.71 22.08
N GLY A 146 -36.84 -55.91 22.00
CA GLY A 146 -36.40 -57.09 22.73
C GLY A 146 -37.29 -58.26 22.35
N SER A 147 -36.91 -58.97 21.29
CA SER A 147 -37.32 -60.35 21.03
C SER A 147 -36.11 -61.12 20.55
N ALA A 148 -36.04 -62.35 21.07
CA ALA A 148 -34.98 -63.35 20.96
C ALA A 148 -34.71 -63.83 19.52
#